data_AF-A0A7K1DRD5-F1
#
_entry.id   AF-A0A7K1DRD5-F1
#
_cell.length_a   1.000
_cell.length_b   1.000
_cell.length_c   1.000
_cell.angle_alpha   90.00
_cell.angle_beta   90.00
_cell.angle_gamma   90.00
#
_symmetry.space_group_name_H-M   'P 1'
#
loop_
_entity.id
_entity.type
_entity.pdbx_description
1 polymer ?
#
loop_
_entity_poly.entity_id
_entity_poly.type
_entity_poly.pdbx_seq_one_letter_code
_entity_poly.pdbx_strand_id
1 'polypeptide(L)'
;MNEPKRMNKEDQTTSPVGNVSELRAGRMNTVGVPAEKSKNFAQSAKRLTRLISDESILVILIFLMAVASVALVVSGPRILGHATDIVFQGLLNRDGADGIDFARLHRTLAFAIGVYTASYVLAYGQAFLLAGVVQRTMFKLRQDIESKIHRLPLSYIDRHSRGDLLSRVTNDVDNISQSLQQSLSQ
;
A
#
# COMPACT_ATOMS: atom_id res chain seq x y z
N MET A 1 66.60 65.55 17.00
CA MET A 1 65.18 65.90 16.73
C MET A 1 64.35 64.73 17.24
N ASN A 2 63.53 65.01 18.26
CA ASN A 2 62.76 64.07 19.07
C ASN A 2 61.51 63.59 18.34
N GLU A 3 61.13 62.31 18.49
CA GLU A 3 59.91 61.88 19.21
C GLU A 3 59.65 60.36 19.05
N PRO A 4 59.39 59.63 20.14
CA PRO A 4 58.78 58.30 20.13
C PRO A 4 57.29 58.32 20.55
N LYS A 5 56.55 57.28 20.14
CA LYS A 5 55.25 56.80 20.66
C LYS A 5 54.03 57.72 20.51
N ARG A 6 53.03 57.23 19.75
CA ARG A 6 51.69 56.97 20.32
C ARG A 6 51.13 55.64 19.82
N MET A 7 51.12 54.70 20.76
CA MET A 7 50.32 53.48 20.78
C MET A 7 48.86 53.90 20.82
N ASN A 8 48.07 53.56 19.78
CA ASN A 8 46.62 53.66 19.88
C ASN A 8 46.07 52.29 20.30
N LYS A 9 45.40 52.31 21.44
CA LYS A 9 44.72 51.19 22.09
C LYS A 9 43.51 50.76 21.26
N GLU A 10 43.03 49.56 21.57
CA GLU A 10 41.75 48.93 21.17
C GLU A 10 41.87 47.76 20.19
N ASP A 11 42.79 46.84 20.46
CA ASP A 11 42.56 45.42 20.19
C ASP A 11 41.91 44.80 21.43
N GLN A 12 40.58 44.95 21.51
CA GLN A 12 39.69 44.20 22.41
C GLN A 12 38.23 44.52 22.06
N THR A 13 37.66 43.77 21.12
CA THR A 13 36.22 43.45 21.14
C THR A 13 36.07 41.99 20.73
N THR A 14 36.18 41.13 21.74
CA THR A 14 35.42 39.88 21.92
C THR A 14 34.64 39.39 20.70
N SER A 15 35.13 38.33 20.04
CA SER A 15 34.27 37.49 19.21
C SER A 15 33.01 37.11 20.00
N PRO A 16 31.79 37.35 19.50
CA PRO A 16 30.63 36.79 20.16
C PRO A 16 30.74 35.27 19.95
N VAL A 17 30.95 34.54 21.05
CA VAL A 17 30.75 33.10 21.10
C VAL A 17 29.33 32.86 20.60
N GLY A 18 29.22 32.40 19.35
CA GLY A 18 27.96 32.05 18.71
C GLY A 18 27.17 31.15 19.64
N ASN A 19 25.99 31.62 20.01
CA ASN A 19 25.13 31.03 21.00
C ASN A 19 24.83 29.57 20.63
N VAL A 20 25.38 28.61 21.37
CA VAL A 20 25.16 27.14 21.15
C VAL A 20 23.67 26.77 21.24
N SER A 21 22.85 27.69 21.77
CA SER A 21 21.39 27.61 21.79
C SER A 21 20.73 27.68 20.40
N GLU A 22 21.41 28.22 19.38
CA GLU A 22 20.89 28.24 17.99
C GLU A 22 20.98 26.88 17.30
N LEU A 23 21.89 25.99 17.73
CA LEU A 23 22.04 24.64 17.16
C LEU A 23 20.97 23.65 17.66
N ARG A 24 20.08 24.06 18.58
CA ARG A 24 19.11 23.17 19.23
C ARG A 24 17.64 23.49 18.92
N ALA A 25 17.37 24.42 18.01
CA ALA A 25 16.02 24.82 17.61
C ALA A 25 15.66 24.48 16.14
N GLY A 26 16.40 23.59 15.49
CA GLY A 26 16.11 23.10 14.13
C GLY A 26 15.34 21.78 14.07
N ARG A 27 14.63 21.39 15.14
CA ARG A 27 13.93 20.10 15.21
C ARG A 27 12.47 20.24 14.77
N MET A 28 12.27 19.91 13.50
CA MET A 28 11.05 19.28 12.96
C MET A 28 9.78 20.14 12.93
N ASN A 29 9.70 20.99 11.90
CA ASN A 29 8.41 21.43 11.35
C ASN A 29 8.27 20.84 9.94
N THR A 30 7.98 19.54 9.85
CA THR A 30 7.53 18.87 8.61
C THR A 30 6.05 19.19 8.35
N VAL A 31 5.71 20.47 8.36
CA VAL A 31 4.37 20.96 7.99
C VAL A 31 4.41 21.26 6.49
N GLY A 32 3.78 20.39 5.73
CA GLY A 32 3.40 20.64 4.34
C GLY A 32 4.56 20.70 3.36
N VAL A 33 5.12 19.53 3.02
CA VAL A 33 5.61 19.38 1.65
C VAL A 33 4.39 19.67 0.76
N PRO A 34 4.42 20.68 -0.12
CA PRO A 34 3.32 20.92 -1.04
C PRO A 34 3.09 19.61 -1.78
N ALA A 35 1.87 19.09 -1.73
CA ALA A 35 1.48 18.00 -2.61
C ALA A 35 1.60 18.56 -4.03
N GLU A 36 2.77 18.41 -4.66
CA GLU A 36 2.96 18.76 -6.06
C GLU A 36 1.94 17.94 -6.83
N LYS A 37 0.91 18.63 -7.30
CA LYS A 37 -0.15 18.07 -8.12
C LYS A 37 0.54 17.41 -9.31
N SER A 38 0.59 16.08 -9.30
CA SER A 38 1.30 15.34 -10.34
C SER A 38 0.76 15.80 -11.69
N LYS A 39 1.61 16.39 -12.52
CA LYS A 39 1.16 17.10 -13.72
C LYS A 39 0.47 16.18 -14.74
N ASN A 40 0.48 14.85 -14.53
CA ASN A 40 -0.10 13.83 -15.42
C ASN A 40 -0.56 12.52 -14.73
N PHE A 41 -1.20 12.56 -13.54
CA PHE A 41 -1.68 11.34 -12.85
C PHE A 41 -2.52 10.42 -13.76
N ALA A 42 -3.50 11.01 -14.46
CA ALA A 42 -4.40 10.27 -15.34
C ALA A 42 -3.67 9.60 -16.51
N GLN A 43 -2.58 10.21 -16.99
CA GLN A 43 -1.78 9.63 -18.07
C GLN A 43 -0.94 8.45 -17.56
N SER A 44 -0.40 8.52 -16.35
CA SER A 44 0.31 7.42 -15.70
C SER A 44 -0.63 6.26 -15.39
N ALA A 45 -1.82 6.53 -14.85
CA ALA A 45 -2.86 5.52 -14.64
C ALA A 45 -3.29 4.85 -15.94
N LYS A 46 -3.49 5.63 -17.02
CA LYS A 46 -3.82 5.09 -18.36
C LYS A 46 -2.70 4.23 -18.95
N ARG A 47 -1.43 4.55 -18.66
CA ARG A 47 -0.29 3.72 -19.08
C ARG A 47 -0.24 2.40 -18.31
N LEU A 48 -0.52 2.44 -17.01
CA LEU A 48 -0.57 1.23 -16.18
C LEU A 48 -1.74 0.31 -16.59
N THR A 49 -2.93 0.86 -16.83
CA THR A 49 -4.08 0.05 -17.30
C THR A 49 -3.84 -0.55 -18.67
N ARG A 50 -3.13 0.16 -19.56
CA ARG A 50 -2.70 -0.39 -20.87
C ARG A 50 -1.61 -1.46 -20.75
N LEU A 51 -0.81 -1.45 -19.69
CA LEU A 51 0.16 -2.52 -19.45
C LEU A 51 -0.56 -3.83 -19.07
N ILE A 52 -1.65 -3.71 -18.29
CA ILE A 52 -2.47 -4.82 -17.79
C ILE A 52 -3.55 -5.24 -18.81
N SER A 53 -3.84 -4.43 -19.84
CA SER A 53 -4.98 -4.65 -20.75
C SER A 53 -4.91 -5.96 -21.55
N ASP A 54 -3.71 -6.51 -21.73
CA ASP A 54 -3.51 -7.81 -22.37
C ASP A 54 -4.17 -8.96 -21.57
N GLU A 55 -4.46 -8.73 -20.28
CA GLU A 55 -5.12 -9.69 -19.37
C GLU A 55 -6.51 -9.22 -18.91
N SER A 56 -7.16 -8.33 -19.67
CA SER A 56 -8.46 -7.72 -19.31
C SER A 56 -9.55 -8.73 -18.91
N ILE A 57 -9.62 -9.88 -19.57
CA ILE A 57 -10.59 -10.95 -19.24
C ILE A 57 -10.32 -11.53 -17.84
N LEU A 58 -9.06 -11.79 -17.51
CA LEU A 58 -8.66 -12.29 -16.18
C LEU A 58 -8.96 -11.25 -15.11
N VAL A 59 -8.72 -9.97 -15.38
CA VAL A 59 -9.02 -8.88 -14.43
C VAL A 59 -10.52 -8.78 -14.16
N ILE A 60 -11.37 -8.89 -15.18
CA ILE A 60 -12.83 -8.91 -15.01
C ILE A 60 -13.24 -10.14 -14.18
N LEU A 61 -12.68 -11.32 -14.47
CA LEU A 61 -12.95 -12.53 -13.69
C LEU A 61 -12.56 -12.37 -12.22
N ILE A 62 -11.36 -11.86 -11.93
CA ILE A 62 -10.89 -11.57 -10.57
C ILE A 62 -11.86 -10.62 -9.87
N PHE A 63 -12.28 -9.54 -10.53
CA PHE A 63 -13.23 -8.58 -9.97
C PHE A 63 -14.58 -9.23 -9.63
N LEU A 64 -15.13 -10.06 -10.53
CA LEU A 64 -16.38 -10.77 -10.27
C LEU A 64 -16.26 -11.76 -9.10
N MET A 65 -15.15 -12.50 -9.03
CA MET A 65 -14.86 -13.39 -7.90
C MET A 65 -14.72 -12.61 -6.59
N ALA A 66 -14.09 -11.43 -6.61
CA ALA A 66 -13.96 -10.55 -5.45
C ALA A 66 -15.33 -10.14 -4.91
N VAL A 67 -16.19 -9.62 -5.79
CA VAL A 67 -17.54 -9.16 -5.42
C VAL A 67 -18.38 -10.31 -4.88
N ALA A 68 -18.34 -11.47 -5.55
CA ALA A 68 -19.07 -12.65 -5.10
C ALA A 68 -18.58 -13.16 -3.73
N SER A 69 -17.25 -13.22 -3.53
CA SER A 69 -16.65 -13.60 -2.25
C SER A 69 -17.10 -12.67 -1.12
N VAL A 70 -17.01 -11.36 -1.33
CA VAL A 70 -17.41 -10.36 -0.34
C VAL A 70 -18.91 -10.45 -0.03
N ALA A 71 -19.76 -10.62 -1.04
CA ALA A 71 -21.19 -10.78 -0.85
C ALA A 71 -21.55 -12.01 0.02
N LEU A 72 -20.84 -13.13 -0.17
CA LEU A 72 -21.01 -14.33 0.66
C LEU A 72 -20.58 -14.09 2.10
N VAL A 73 -19.41 -13.46 2.33
CA VAL A 73 -18.93 -13.14 3.68
C VAL A 73 -19.89 -12.20 4.41
N VAL A 74 -20.39 -11.16 3.74
CA VAL A 74 -21.34 -10.17 4.30
C VAL A 74 -22.71 -10.79 4.58
N SER A 75 -23.06 -11.90 3.95
CA SER A 75 -24.27 -12.66 4.26
C SER A 75 -24.16 -13.44 5.58
N GLY A 76 -22.93 -13.71 6.06
CA GLY A 76 -22.64 -14.47 7.28
C GLY A 76 -23.34 -13.93 8.53
N PRO A 77 -23.25 -12.64 8.89
CA PRO A 77 -23.93 -12.06 10.04
C PRO A 77 -25.44 -12.30 10.07
N ARG A 78 -26.11 -12.30 8.91
CA ARG A 78 -27.56 -12.59 8.83
C ARG A 78 -27.86 -14.07 9.14
N ILE A 79 -27.04 -14.99 8.62
CA ILE A 79 -27.19 -16.43 8.88
C ILE A 79 -26.93 -16.73 10.36
N LEU A 80 -25.89 -16.12 10.95
CA LEU A 80 -25.58 -16.27 12.37
C LEU A 80 -26.64 -15.60 13.27
N GLY A 81 -27.25 -14.50 12.82
CA GLY A 81 -28.41 -13.90 13.47
C GLY A 81 -29.57 -14.90 13.58
N HIS A 82 -29.93 -15.56 12.47
CA HIS A 82 -30.96 -16.59 12.49
C HIS A 82 -30.61 -17.80 13.37
N ALA A 83 -29.33 -18.21 13.43
CA ALA A 83 -28.90 -19.25 14.37
C ALA A 83 -29.08 -18.80 15.82
N THR A 84 -28.78 -17.53 16.12
CA THR A 84 -28.98 -16.93 17.45
C THR A 84 -30.46 -16.85 17.82
N ASP A 85 -31.33 -16.48 16.89
CA ASP A 85 -32.78 -16.44 17.10
C ASP A 85 -33.34 -17.81 17.50
N ILE A 86 -32.88 -18.89 16.84
CA ILE A 86 -33.29 -20.28 17.16
C ILE A 86 -32.92 -20.63 18.60
N VAL A 87 -31.70 -20.31 19.02
CA VAL A 87 -31.25 -20.56 20.40
C VAL A 87 -32.06 -19.73 21.38
N PHE A 88 -32.27 -18.45 21.10
CA PHE A 88 -32.99 -17.54 21.98
C PHE A 88 -34.45 -17.95 22.17
N GLN A 89 -35.15 -18.29 21.09
CA GLN A 89 -36.53 -18.80 21.14
C GLN A 89 -36.62 -20.10 21.93
N GLY A 90 -35.69 -21.04 21.72
CA GLY A 90 -35.65 -22.30 22.48
C GLY A 90 -35.33 -22.13 23.97
N LEU A 91 -34.65 -21.05 24.36
CA LEU A 91 -34.40 -20.72 25.76
C LEU A 91 -35.60 -20.06 26.43
N LEU A 92 -36.37 -19.23 25.71
CA LEU A 92 -37.56 -18.55 26.23
C LEU A 92 -38.76 -19.49 26.40
N ASN A 93 -38.91 -20.48 25.51
CA ASN A 93 -40.06 -21.40 25.51
C ASN A 93 -39.90 -22.59 26.47
N ARG A 94 -38.94 -22.52 27.40
CA ARG A 94 -38.52 -23.65 28.24
C ARG A 94 -39.60 -24.17 29.20
N ASP A 95 -40.67 -23.41 29.41
CA ASP A 95 -41.79 -23.76 30.28
C ASP A 95 -42.91 -24.54 29.56
N GLY A 96 -42.80 -24.79 28.25
CA GLY A 96 -43.81 -25.46 27.43
C GLY A 96 -43.23 -26.36 26.34
N ALA A 97 -42.87 -27.58 26.73
CA ALA A 97 -42.61 -28.77 25.90
C ALA A 97 -41.46 -28.78 24.87
N ASP A 98 -41.09 -27.69 24.20
CA ASP A 98 -40.05 -27.71 23.17
C ASP A 98 -38.89 -26.76 23.50
N GLY A 99 -37.75 -27.33 23.90
CA GLY A 99 -36.50 -26.61 24.13
C GLY A 99 -35.83 -26.13 22.83
N ILE A 100 -34.50 -26.01 22.83
CA ILE A 100 -33.76 -25.58 21.64
C ILE A 100 -33.91 -26.60 20.50
N ASP A 101 -34.35 -26.14 19.32
CA ASP A 101 -34.37 -26.93 18.09
C ASP A 101 -32.94 -27.10 17.53
N PHE A 102 -32.24 -28.10 18.06
CA PHE A 102 -30.89 -28.43 17.63
C PHE A 102 -30.79 -28.89 16.17
N ALA A 103 -31.85 -29.49 15.62
CA ALA A 103 -31.85 -29.96 14.23
C ALA A 103 -31.84 -28.76 13.27
N ARG A 104 -32.69 -27.76 13.52
CA ARG A 104 -32.71 -26.52 12.75
C ARG A 104 -31.44 -25.69 12.97
N LEU A 105 -30.92 -25.65 14.19
CA LEU A 105 -29.66 -24.97 14.49
C LEU A 105 -28.48 -25.59 13.72
N HIS A 106 -28.33 -26.91 13.77
CA HIS A 106 -27.28 -27.62 13.04
C HIS A 106 -27.34 -27.35 11.53
N ARG A 107 -28.54 -27.41 10.92
CA ARG A 107 -28.70 -27.13 9.49
C ARG A 107 -28.30 -25.71 9.13
N THR A 108 -28.66 -24.72 9.95
CA THR A 108 -28.27 -23.32 9.75
C THR A 108 -26.75 -23.14 9.87
N LEU A 109 -26.11 -23.78 10.85
CA LEU A 109 -24.66 -23.73 11.02
C LEU A 109 -23.92 -24.45 9.90
N ALA A 110 -24.40 -25.61 9.45
CA ALA A 110 -23.83 -26.33 8.31
C ALA A 110 -23.92 -25.49 7.02
N PHE A 111 -25.05 -24.79 6.81
CA PHE A 111 -25.19 -23.84 5.71
C PHE A 111 -24.21 -22.67 5.84
N ALA A 112 -24.04 -22.10 7.04
CA ALA A 112 -23.07 -21.02 7.29
C ALA A 112 -21.64 -21.45 6.95
N ILE A 113 -21.24 -22.66 7.37
CA ILE A 113 -19.94 -23.25 7.02
C ILE A 113 -19.79 -23.34 5.50
N GLY A 114 -20.80 -23.86 4.79
CA GLY A 114 -20.77 -23.96 3.33
C GLY A 114 -20.60 -22.60 2.65
N VAL A 115 -21.31 -21.56 3.12
CA VAL A 115 -21.17 -20.18 2.63
C VAL A 115 -19.76 -19.65 2.88
N TYR A 116 -19.20 -19.86 4.06
CA TYR A 116 -17.83 -19.42 4.36
C TYR A 116 -16.79 -20.17 3.54
N THR A 117 -16.91 -21.49 3.38
CA THR A 117 -16.02 -22.27 2.52
C THR A 117 -16.08 -21.80 1.07
N ALA A 118 -17.28 -21.58 0.52
CA ALA A 118 -17.43 -21.05 -0.84
C ALA A 118 -16.77 -19.67 -0.98
N SER A 119 -16.99 -18.78 0.00
CA SER A 119 -16.38 -17.45 0.00
C SER A 119 -14.85 -17.54 0.04
N TYR A 120 -14.29 -18.41 0.88
CA TYR A 120 -12.85 -18.64 0.97
C TYR A 120 -12.26 -19.19 -0.34
N VAL A 121 -12.93 -20.16 -0.99
CA VAL A 121 -12.48 -20.70 -2.28
C VAL A 121 -12.43 -19.61 -3.35
N LEU A 122 -13.46 -18.76 -3.41
CA LEU A 122 -13.47 -17.62 -4.33
C LEU A 122 -12.36 -16.62 -4.01
N ALA A 123 -12.20 -16.25 -2.72
CA ALA A 123 -11.15 -15.34 -2.26
C ALA A 123 -9.75 -15.86 -2.60
N TYR A 124 -9.49 -17.13 -2.33
CA TYR A 124 -8.22 -17.77 -2.64
C TYR A 124 -7.98 -17.84 -4.15
N GLY A 125 -8.99 -18.26 -4.91
CA GLY A 125 -8.91 -18.35 -6.36
C GLY A 125 -8.60 -17.00 -7.02
N GLN A 126 -9.30 -15.93 -6.60
CA GLN A 126 -9.01 -14.60 -7.13
C GLN A 126 -7.61 -14.10 -6.75
N ALA A 127 -7.12 -14.42 -5.53
CA ALA A 127 -5.80 -14.01 -5.07
C ALA A 127 -4.70 -14.70 -5.87
N PHE A 128 -4.87 -15.98 -6.15
CA PHE A 128 -3.96 -16.75 -6.99
C PHE A 128 -3.89 -16.17 -8.43
N LEU A 129 -5.04 -15.89 -9.04
CA LEU A 129 -5.11 -15.30 -10.38
C LEU A 129 -4.48 -13.89 -10.41
N LEU A 130 -4.79 -13.06 -9.40
CA LEU A 130 -4.25 -11.71 -9.26
C LEU A 130 -2.73 -11.72 -9.13
N ALA A 131 -2.17 -12.61 -8.30
CA ALA A 131 -0.71 -12.77 -8.18
C ALA A 131 -0.06 -13.11 -9.54
N GLY A 132 -0.71 -13.97 -10.33
CA GLY A 132 -0.27 -14.29 -11.68
C GLY A 132 -0.24 -13.07 -12.60
N VAL A 133 -1.31 -12.26 -12.62
CA VAL A 133 -1.41 -11.04 -13.44
C VAL A 133 -0.31 -10.04 -13.05
N VAL A 134 -0.11 -9.84 -11.74
CA VAL A 134 0.91 -8.91 -11.21
C VAL A 134 2.31 -9.33 -11.65
N GLN A 135 2.64 -10.62 -11.52
CA GLN A 135 3.98 -11.10 -11.88
C GLN A 135 4.27 -10.96 -13.37
N ARG A 136 3.29 -11.29 -14.24
CA ARG A 136 3.41 -11.10 -15.70
C ARG A 136 3.57 -9.63 -16.07
N THR A 137 2.80 -8.76 -15.42
CA THR A 137 2.88 -7.30 -15.59
C THR A 137 4.27 -6.78 -15.21
N MET A 138 4.84 -7.24 -14.09
CA MET A 138 6.19 -6.84 -13.67
C MET A 138 7.28 -7.37 -14.58
N PHE A 139 7.15 -8.60 -15.08
CA PHE A 139 8.09 -9.15 -16.06
C PHE A 139 8.10 -8.33 -17.35
N LYS A 140 6.92 -7.98 -17.88
CA LYS A 140 6.78 -7.15 -19.07
C LYS A 140 7.38 -5.76 -18.87
N LEU A 141 7.12 -5.14 -17.70
CA LEU A 141 7.69 -3.84 -17.36
C LEU A 141 9.23 -3.89 -17.33
N ARG A 142 9.81 -4.94 -16.74
CA ARG A 142 11.28 -5.13 -16.71
C ARG A 142 11.86 -5.22 -18.13
N GLN A 143 11.25 -6.01 -19.01
CA GLN A 143 11.67 -6.09 -20.42
C GLN A 143 11.54 -4.74 -21.15
N ASP A 144 10.44 -4.02 -20.94
CA ASP A 144 10.23 -2.70 -21.55
C ASP A 144 11.29 -1.69 -21.09
N ILE A 145 11.65 -1.70 -19.80
CA ILE A 145 12.69 -0.84 -19.24
C ILE A 145 14.07 -1.19 -19.80
N GLU A 146 14.46 -2.47 -19.75
CA GLU A 146 15.76 -2.93 -20.26
C GLU A 146 15.91 -2.56 -21.73
N SER A 147 14.87 -2.86 -22.52
CA SER A 147 14.86 -2.54 -23.92
C SER A 147 14.98 -1.04 -24.14
N LYS A 148 14.37 -0.17 -23.31
CA LYS A 148 14.50 1.28 -23.44
C LYS A 148 15.91 1.76 -23.13
N ILE A 149 16.56 1.20 -22.11
CA ILE A 149 17.93 1.54 -21.70
C ILE A 149 18.93 1.27 -22.84
N HIS A 150 18.83 0.12 -23.52
CA HIS A 150 19.76 -0.24 -24.61
C HIS A 150 19.70 0.66 -25.85
N ARG A 151 18.68 1.50 -25.99
CA ARG A 151 18.49 2.39 -27.16
C ARG A 151 18.67 3.87 -26.82
N LEU A 152 19.13 4.20 -25.63
CA LEU A 152 19.39 5.58 -25.23
C LEU A 152 20.80 6.04 -25.68
N PRO A 153 20.93 7.23 -26.29
CA PRO A 153 22.23 7.76 -26.72
C PRO A 153 23.13 8.08 -25.52
N LEU A 154 24.43 7.83 -25.68
CA LEU A 154 25.46 7.95 -24.62
C LEU A 154 25.45 9.31 -23.89
N SER A 155 25.05 10.39 -24.58
CA SER A 155 24.96 11.76 -24.03
C SER A 155 23.91 11.97 -22.94
N TYR A 156 22.99 11.01 -22.75
CA TYR A 156 22.03 11.00 -21.64
C TYR A 156 22.60 10.31 -20.39
N ILE A 157 23.60 9.45 -20.55
CA ILE A 157 24.23 8.65 -19.48
C ILE A 157 25.35 9.42 -18.77
N ASP A 158 26.01 10.34 -19.45
CA ASP A 158 27.18 11.08 -18.93
C ASP A 158 26.85 12.20 -17.91
N ARG A 159 25.57 12.40 -17.56
CA ARG A 159 25.13 13.52 -16.69
C ARG A 159 24.99 13.19 -15.19
N HIS A 160 25.18 11.94 -14.76
CA HIS A 160 25.00 11.53 -13.36
C HIS A 160 26.06 10.51 -12.89
N SER A 161 26.54 10.65 -11.65
CA SER A 161 27.55 9.78 -11.02
C SER A 161 27.02 8.37 -10.76
N ARG A 162 27.78 7.35 -11.23
CA ARG A 162 27.35 5.93 -11.33
C ARG A 162 26.82 5.30 -10.04
N GLY A 163 27.25 5.77 -8.86
CA GLY A 163 26.81 5.24 -7.56
C GLY A 163 25.41 5.70 -7.13
N ASP A 164 25.00 6.92 -7.51
CA ASP A 164 23.70 7.48 -7.08
C ASP A 164 22.55 6.94 -7.94
N LEU A 165 22.84 6.60 -9.20
CA LEU A 165 21.89 5.97 -10.12
C LEU A 165 21.53 4.54 -9.74
N LEU A 166 22.53 3.72 -9.38
CA LEU A 166 22.30 2.31 -9.03
C LEU A 166 21.50 2.17 -7.73
N SER A 167 21.79 3.04 -6.75
CA SER A 167 21.10 3.09 -5.46
C SER A 167 19.65 3.52 -5.60
N ARG A 168 19.36 4.57 -6.40
CA ARG A 168 17.99 5.05 -6.63
C ARG A 168 17.17 4.04 -7.41
N VAL A 169 17.71 3.45 -8.48
CA VAL A 169 16.97 2.47 -9.28
C VAL A 169 16.64 1.23 -8.47
N THR A 170 17.58 0.73 -7.65
CA THR A 170 17.35 -0.47 -6.84
C THR A 170 16.34 -0.18 -5.71
N ASN A 171 16.54 0.92 -4.96
CA ASN A 171 15.60 1.32 -3.91
C ASN A 171 14.20 1.63 -4.44
N ASP A 172 14.09 2.29 -5.59
CA ASP A 172 12.78 2.64 -6.16
C ASP A 172 12.03 1.38 -6.64
N VAL A 173 12.74 0.42 -7.23
CA VAL A 173 12.15 -0.86 -7.64
C VAL A 173 11.66 -1.67 -6.43
N ASP A 174 12.45 -1.71 -5.37
CA ASP A 174 12.09 -2.41 -4.14
C ASP A 174 10.90 -1.74 -3.44
N ASN A 175 10.92 -0.41 -3.34
CA ASN A 175 9.81 0.37 -2.76
C ASN A 175 8.51 0.22 -3.56
N ILE A 176 8.57 0.19 -4.90
CA ILE A 176 7.39 -0.03 -5.76
C ILE A 176 6.87 -1.46 -5.60
N SER A 177 7.75 -2.46 -5.56
CA SER A 177 7.38 -3.87 -5.35
C SER A 177 6.66 -4.04 -4.01
N GLN A 178 7.21 -3.47 -2.95
CA GLN A 178 6.65 -3.55 -1.61
C GLN A 178 5.31 -2.79 -1.49
N SER A 179 5.21 -1.61 -2.11
CA SER A 179 3.98 -0.81 -2.13
C SER A 179 2.85 -1.48 -2.92
N LEU A 180 3.18 -2.14 -4.04
CA LEU A 180 2.22 -2.93 -4.81
C LEU A 180 1.72 -4.14 -4.02
N GLN A 181 2.61 -4.85 -3.33
CA GLN A 181 2.22 -5.98 -2.47
C GLN A 181 1.29 -5.51 -1.34
N GLN A 182 1.62 -4.41 -0.67
CA GLN A 182 0.80 -3.87 0.41
C GLN A 182 -0.56 -3.38 -0.09
N SER A 183 -0.61 -2.69 -1.23
CA SER A 183 -1.86 -2.15 -1.80
C SER A 183 -2.76 -3.23 -2.40
N LEU A 184 -2.20 -4.39 -2.76
CA LEU A 184 -2.97 -5.54 -3.28
C LEU A 184 -3.37 -6.53 -2.19
N SER A 185 -2.70 -6.49 -1.04
CA SER A 185 -3.02 -7.33 0.13
C SER A 185 -4.06 -6.72 1.08
N GLN A 186 -4.23 -5.39 1.04
CA GLN A 186 -5.21 -4.63 1.82
C GLN A 186 -6.45 -4.31 0.98
#